data_AF-A0A7X6P541-F1
#
_entry.id   AF-A0A7X6P541-F1
#
_cell.length_a   1.000
_cell.length_b   1.000
_cell.length_c   1.000
_cell.angle_alpha   90.00
_cell.angle_beta   90.00
_cell.angle_gamma   90.00
#
_symmetry.space_group_name_H-M   'P 1'
#
loop_
_entity.id
_entity.type
_entity.pdbx_description
1 polymer ?
#
loop_
_entity_poly.entity_id
_entity_poly.type
_entity_poly.pdbx_seq_one_letter_code
_entity_poly.pdbx_strand_id
1 'polypeptide(L)'
;MRAALATLAVLVLAGCGGSEDAVMPDVVGEQLNIAKSEIDQAGYGGNVDVDGGGIAGIVIESNWQVCEQLPAAGELVTETPRLTVERSCSDEASNQPSDEVTVESADESPSDMDPPTTSTTPEPSETSAGAPVYSGPA
;
A
#
# COMPACT_ATOMS: atom_id res chain seq x y z
N MET A 1 7.91 -40.37 -55.61
CA MET A 1 8.76 -40.96 -54.56
C MET A 1 9.86 -39.96 -54.27
N ARG A 2 10.09 -39.35 -53.11
CA ARG A 2 9.62 -39.54 -51.73
C ARG A 2 9.52 -38.16 -51.07
N ALA A 3 8.47 -37.96 -50.27
CA ALA A 3 8.32 -36.84 -49.36
C ALA A 3 9.35 -36.92 -48.22
N ALA A 4 9.83 -35.78 -47.73
CA ALA A 4 10.44 -35.66 -46.43
C ALA A 4 10.13 -34.26 -45.87
N LEU A 5 8.89 -34.11 -45.39
CA LEU A 5 8.46 -33.03 -44.53
C LEU A 5 9.10 -33.26 -43.15
N ALA A 6 10.12 -32.48 -42.82
CA ALA A 6 10.65 -32.43 -41.46
C ALA A 6 9.82 -31.42 -40.66
N THR A 7 8.76 -31.91 -40.03
CA THR A 7 7.96 -31.18 -39.04
C THR A 7 8.83 -30.89 -37.81
N LEU A 8 9.19 -29.63 -37.63
CA LEU A 8 9.87 -29.13 -36.44
C LEU A 8 8.91 -29.27 -35.25
N ALA A 9 9.32 -30.04 -34.24
CA ALA A 9 8.54 -30.32 -33.05
C ALA A 9 8.21 -29.03 -32.28
N VAL A 10 6.92 -28.73 -32.15
CA VAL A 10 6.40 -27.69 -31.26
C VAL A 10 6.55 -28.20 -29.83
N LEU A 11 7.43 -27.56 -29.07
CA LEU A 11 7.62 -27.80 -27.64
C LEU A 11 6.42 -27.18 -26.92
N VAL A 12 5.41 -28.00 -26.64
CA VAL A 12 4.24 -27.61 -25.83
C VAL A 12 4.74 -27.44 -24.39
N LEU A 13 4.90 -26.19 -23.96
CA LEU A 13 5.04 -25.82 -22.56
C LEU A 13 3.72 -26.19 -21.87
N ALA A 14 3.71 -27.32 -21.16
CA ALA A 14 2.64 -27.67 -20.24
C ALA A 14 2.68 -26.68 -19.07
N GLY A 15 1.91 -25.60 -19.16
CA GLY A 15 1.56 -24.79 -18.00
C GLY A 15 0.67 -25.61 -17.09
N CYS A 16 1.22 -26.12 -15.99
CA CYS A 16 0.43 -26.73 -14.92
C CYS A 16 -0.25 -25.60 -14.15
N GLY A 17 -1.35 -25.07 -14.70
CA GLY A 17 -2.27 -24.19 -13.97
C GLY A 17 -3.29 -25.07 -13.26
N GLY A 18 -2.85 -25.83 -12.27
CA GLY A 18 -3.73 -26.60 -11.40
C GLY A 18 -4.18 -25.69 -10.28
N SER A 19 -5.48 -25.41 -10.21
CA SER A 19 -6.08 -24.81 -9.01
C SER A 19 -6.09 -25.87 -7.92
N GLU A 20 -4.95 -26.05 -7.26
CA GLU A 20 -4.94 -26.64 -5.92
C GLU A 20 -5.83 -25.76 -5.04
N ASP A 21 -6.76 -26.36 -4.28
CA ASP A 21 -7.68 -25.62 -3.43
C ASP A 21 -6.88 -24.77 -2.44
N ALA A 22 -6.70 -23.49 -2.74
CA ALA A 22 -5.91 -22.58 -1.93
C ALA A 22 -6.60 -22.36 -0.58
N VAL A 23 -5.82 -22.42 0.50
CA VAL A 23 -6.31 -22.13 1.86
C VAL A 23 -5.93 -20.70 2.18
N MET A 24 -6.89 -19.91 2.66
CA MET A 24 -6.67 -18.51 2.97
C MET A 24 -5.71 -18.36 4.17
N PRO A 25 -4.57 -17.66 4.04
CA PRO A 25 -3.70 -17.36 5.17
C PRO A 25 -4.33 -16.33 6.13
N ASP A 26 -3.79 -16.22 7.34
CA ASP A 26 -4.15 -15.15 8.29
C ASP A 26 -3.30 -13.91 8.02
N VAL A 27 -3.87 -12.96 7.30
CA VAL A 27 -3.18 -11.74 6.81
C VAL A 27 -3.73 -10.46 7.46
N VAL A 28 -4.65 -10.59 8.42
CA VAL A 28 -5.17 -9.43 9.16
C VAL A 28 -4.04 -8.81 9.96
N GLY A 29 -3.93 -7.48 9.86
CA GLY A 29 -2.89 -6.69 10.51
C GLY A 29 -1.62 -6.54 9.68
N GLU A 30 -1.46 -7.26 8.56
CA GLU A 30 -0.32 -7.11 7.66
C GLU A 30 -0.45 -5.92 6.72
N GLN A 31 0.68 -5.54 6.09
CA GLN A 31 0.66 -4.59 4.99
C GLN A 31 0.11 -5.27 3.72
N LEU A 32 -0.66 -4.54 2.91
CA LEU A 32 -1.35 -5.10 1.74
C LEU A 32 -0.40 -5.80 0.73
N ASN A 33 0.81 -5.27 0.54
CA ASN A 33 1.80 -5.91 -0.35
C ASN A 33 2.27 -7.27 0.19
N ILE A 34 2.38 -7.41 1.51
CA ILE A 34 2.77 -8.66 2.16
C ILE A 34 1.61 -9.65 2.09
N ALA A 35 0.41 -9.22 2.49
CA ALA A 35 -0.81 -10.02 2.44
C ALA A 35 -1.07 -10.62 1.04
N LYS A 36 -0.95 -9.82 -0.03
CA LYS A 36 -1.10 -10.32 -1.40
C LYS A 36 -0.04 -11.34 -1.78
N SER A 37 1.18 -11.17 -1.29
CA SER A 37 2.26 -12.14 -1.51
C SER A 37 2.04 -13.43 -0.72
N GLU A 38 1.47 -13.37 0.48
CA GLU A 38 1.13 -14.56 1.27
C GLU A 38 0.00 -15.36 0.62
N ILE A 39 -1.04 -14.67 0.12
CA ILE A 39 -2.16 -15.29 -0.61
C ILE A 39 -1.67 -15.99 -1.90
N ASP A 40 -0.76 -15.36 -2.65
CA ASP A 40 -0.14 -15.98 -3.84
C ASP A 40 0.69 -17.22 -3.46
N GLN A 41 1.50 -17.12 -2.40
CA GLN A 41 2.28 -18.24 -1.87
C GLN A 41 1.43 -19.38 -1.31
N ALA A 42 0.21 -19.08 -0.84
CA ALA A 42 -0.77 -20.07 -0.39
C ALA A 42 -1.45 -20.81 -1.56
N GLY A 43 -1.10 -20.47 -2.81
CA GLY A 43 -1.56 -21.14 -4.02
C GLY A 43 -2.63 -20.37 -4.80
N TYR A 44 -3.04 -19.19 -4.34
CA TYR A 44 -3.98 -18.35 -5.08
C TYR A 44 -3.26 -17.40 -6.05
N GLY A 45 -3.03 -17.85 -7.29
CA GLY A 45 -2.41 -17.05 -8.34
C GLY A 45 -3.35 -16.05 -9.06
N GLY A 46 -4.48 -15.71 -8.44
CA GLY A 46 -5.51 -14.83 -9.01
C GLY A 46 -5.40 -13.37 -8.57
N ASN A 47 -6.35 -12.54 -9.02
CA ASN A 47 -6.46 -11.16 -8.51
C ASN A 47 -7.13 -11.18 -7.13
N VAL A 48 -6.65 -10.35 -6.20
CA VAL A 48 -7.28 -10.11 -4.90
C VAL A 48 -8.08 -8.81 -4.98
N ASP A 49 -9.37 -8.86 -4.62
CA ASP A 49 -10.20 -7.67 -4.47
C ASP A 49 -9.73 -6.88 -3.25
N VAL A 50 -9.58 -5.57 -3.39
CA VAL A 50 -9.15 -4.69 -2.29
C VAL A 50 -10.16 -3.58 -2.12
N ASP A 51 -10.81 -3.56 -0.96
CA ASP A 51 -11.73 -2.50 -0.53
C ASP A 51 -10.99 -1.52 0.37
N GLY A 52 -11.06 -0.23 0.07
CA GLY A 52 -10.32 0.81 0.79
C GLY A 52 -9.70 1.83 -0.15
N GLY A 53 -8.64 2.52 0.27
CA GLY A 53 -7.94 3.47 -0.59
C GLY A 53 -8.49 4.90 -0.59
N GLY A 54 -9.71 5.11 -0.09
CA GLY A 54 -10.40 6.40 -0.19
C GLY A 54 -10.55 6.86 -1.65
N ILE A 55 -10.70 8.17 -1.87
CA ILE A 55 -10.96 8.72 -3.23
C ILE A 55 -9.80 8.51 -4.21
N ALA A 56 -8.58 8.34 -3.70
CA ALA A 56 -7.37 8.20 -4.51
C ALA A 56 -7.01 6.74 -4.78
N GLY A 57 -7.72 5.79 -4.15
CA GLY A 57 -7.39 4.38 -4.20
C GLY A 57 -6.04 4.05 -3.53
N ILE A 58 -5.55 2.85 -3.83
CA ILE A 58 -4.27 2.33 -3.32
C ILE A 58 -3.14 2.73 -4.26
N VAL A 59 -2.30 3.68 -3.84
CA VAL A 59 -1.12 4.12 -4.63
C VAL A 59 0.16 3.36 -4.24
N ILE A 60 0.36 3.12 -2.94
CA ILE A 60 1.52 2.43 -2.40
C ILE A 60 0.99 1.38 -1.42
N GLU A 61 0.97 0.12 -1.82
CA GLU A 61 0.35 -0.99 -1.05
C GLU A 61 0.92 -1.13 0.36
N SER A 62 2.23 -0.91 0.55
CA SER A 62 2.89 -1.00 1.87
C SER A 62 2.43 0.06 2.88
N ASN A 63 1.67 1.07 2.46
CA ASN A 63 1.10 2.09 3.35
C ASN A 63 -0.32 1.75 3.84
N TRP A 64 -0.83 0.57 3.48
CA TRP A 64 -2.17 0.12 3.83
C TRP A 64 -2.09 -1.17 4.63
N GLN A 65 -2.85 -1.21 5.72
CA GLN A 65 -2.95 -2.36 6.61
C GLN A 65 -4.26 -3.10 6.33
N VAL A 66 -4.21 -4.43 6.29
CA VAL A 66 -5.39 -5.28 6.19
C VAL A 66 -6.13 -5.28 7.52
N CYS A 67 -7.40 -4.88 7.49
CA CYS A 67 -8.26 -4.82 8.66
C CYS A 67 -9.26 -5.97 8.69
N GLU A 68 -9.72 -6.40 7.53
CA GLU A 68 -10.59 -7.56 7.38
C GLU A 68 -10.17 -8.36 6.15
N GLN A 69 -10.40 -9.67 6.21
CA GLN A 69 -10.17 -10.58 5.10
C GLN A 69 -11.37 -11.50 4.89
N LEU A 70 -11.67 -11.80 3.63
CA LEU A 70 -12.60 -12.84 3.22
C LEU A 70 -11.96 -13.69 2.10
N PRO A 71 -12.02 -15.03 2.17
CA PRO A 71 -12.49 -15.86 3.28
C PRO A 71 -11.71 -15.63 4.60
N ALA A 72 -12.21 -16.16 5.71
CA ALA A 72 -11.47 -16.13 6.97
C ALA A 72 -10.25 -17.05 6.89
N ALA A 73 -9.28 -16.82 7.77
CA ALA A 73 -8.07 -17.63 7.84
C ALA A 73 -8.40 -19.13 8.01
N GLY A 74 -7.72 -19.97 7.22
CA GLY A 74 -7.92 -21.42 7.21
C GLY A 74 -9.11 -21.91 6.36
N GLU A 75 -9.92 -21.01 5.80
CA GLU A 75 -10.98 -21.38 4.87
C GLU A 75 -10.47 -21.61 3.45
N LEU A 76 -11.18 -22.39 2.66
CA LEU A 76 -10.87 -22.60 1.24
C LEU A 76 -11.24 -21.36 0.43
N VAL A 77 -10.35 -20.97 -0.48
CA VAL A 77 -10.56 -19.89 -1.43
C VAL A 77 -11.37 -20.43 -2.61
N THR A 78 -12.70 -20.43 -2.47
CA THR A 78 -13.64 -20.86 -3.53
C THR A 78 -14.03 -19.74 -4.47
N GLU A 79 -13.81 -18.49 -4.07
CA GLU A 79 -14.10 -17.27 -4.82
C GLU A 79 -12.90 -16.32 -4.73
N THR A 80 -12.96 -15.18 -5.42
CA THR A 80 -11.91 -14.15 -5.33
C THR A 80 -11.75 -13.64 -3.89
N PRO A 81 -10.54 -13.75 -3.29
CA PRO A 81 -10.26 -13.17 -1.98
C PRO A 81 -10.49 -11.67 -1.97
N ARG A 82 -10.96 -11.16 -0.84
CA ARG A 82 -11.24 -9.76 -0.60
C ARG A 82 -10.56 -9.30 0.68
N LEU A 83 -9.84 -8.19 0.59
CA LEU A 83 -9.17 -7.55 1.71
C LEU A 83 -9.73 -6.14 1.90
N THR A 84 -10.24 -5.85 3.09
CA THR A 84 -10.57 -4.47 3.49
C THR A 84 -9.33 -3.85 4.12
N VAL A 85 -8.93 -2.68 3.66
CA VAL A 85 -7.70 -2.01 4.10
C VAL A 85 -7.93 -0.57 4.56
N GLU A 86 -7.17 -0.17 5.58
CA GLU A 86 -7.11 1.20 6.09
C GLU A 86 -5.65 1.65 6.28
N ARG A 87 -5.43 2.92 6.59
CA ARG A 87 -4.08 3.41 6.94
C ARG A 87 -3.58 2.86 8.26
N SER A 88 -4.51 2.61 9.17
CA SER A 88 -4.32 1.97 10.46
C SER A 88 -5.69 1.47 10.86
N CYS A 89 -5.82 0.16 11.05
CA CYS A 89 -7.10 -0.44 11.46
C CYS A 89 -7.45 0.13 12.83
N SER A 90 -8.48 0.94 12.88
CA SER A 90 -9.02 1.46 14.12
C SER A 90 -10.22 0.58 14.47
N ASP A 91 -10.35 0.14 15.72
CA ASP A 91 -11.46 -0.72 16.15
C ASP A 91 -12.86 -0.10 15.92
N GLU A 92 -12.93 1.16 15.51
CA GLU A 92 -14.16 1.95 15.38
C GLU A 92 -14.15 2.70 14.04
N ALA A 93 -14.58 2.02 12.97
CA ALA A 93 -14.98 2.68 11.74
C ALA A 93 -16.10 3.70 12.04
N SER A 94 -15.75 4.98 12.16
CA SER A 94 -16.59 6.13 11.80
C SER A 94 -18.07 6.06 12.21
N ASN A 95 -18.36 5.97 13.52
CA ASN A 95 -19.63 6.48 14.05
C ASN A 95 -19.40 7.75 14.88
N GLN A 96 -18.79 8.76 14.24
CA GLN A 96 -19.06 10.13 14.62
C GLN A 96 -19.77 10.80 13.44
N PRO A 97 -21.08 11.11 13.55
CA PRO A 97 -21.58 12.30 12.88
C PRO A 97 -20.70 13.44 13.39
N SER A 98 -19.74 13.88 12.59
CA SER A 98 -19.05 15.14 12.85
C SER A 98 -20.07 16.23 12.58
N ASP A 99 -20.82 16.52 13.64
CA ASP A 99 -21.58 17.74 13.85
C ASP A 99 -20.79 18.92 13.29
N GLU A 100 -21.42 19.56 12.32
CA GLU A 100 -21.39 20.98 12.08
C GLU A 100 -20.64 21.76 13.18
N VAL A 101 -19.37 22.10 12.93
CA VAL A 101 -18.69 23.13 13.72
C VAL A 101 -19.30 24.48 13.28
N THR A 102 -20.49 24.76 13.80
CA THR A 102 -21.06 26.11 13.86
C THR A 102 -20.21 26.89 14.86
N VAL A 103 -19.09 27.43 14.37
CA VAL A 103 -18.43 28.58 15.00
C VAL A 103 -19.23 29.83 14.67
N GLU A 104 -20.43 29.92 15.25
CA GLU A 104 -21.09 31.19 15.47
C GLU A 104 -20.42 31.80 16.71
N SER A 105 -19.39 32.62 16.48
CA SER A 105 -18.90 33.56 17.48
C SER A 105 -18.51 34.82 16.73
N ALA A 106 -19.45 35.76 16.81
CA ALA A 106 -19.36 37.10 16.30
C ALA A 106 -18.14 37.84 16.87
N ASP A 107 -17.49 38.60 15.98
CA ASP A 107 -17.19 40.02 16.17
C ASP A 107 -16.42 40.42 17.45
N GLU A 108 -15.10 40.55 17.34
CA GLU A 108 -14.40 41.78 17.74
C GLU A 108 -13.01 41.85 17.10
N SER A 109 -12.87 42.76 16.15
CA SER A 109 -11.64 43.44 15.72
C SER A 109 -11.91 44.91 16.03
N PRO A 110 -10.97 45.76 16.51
CA PRO A 110 -9.63 45.85 15.94
C PRO A 110 -8.50 46.42 16.85
N SER A 111 -7.34 46.60 16.22
CA SER A 111 -6.31 47.62 16.50
C SER A 111 -5.27 47.28 17.56
N ASP A 112 -4.07 46.94 17.11
CA ASP A 112 -2.93 47.82 17.38
C ASP A 112 -1.93 47.73 16.22
N MET A 113 -1.78 48.85 15.54
CA MET A 113 -0.69 49.14 14.64
C MET A 113 0.54 49.46 15.48
N ASP A 114 1.68 48.86 15.20
CA ASP A 114 2.95 49.60 15.22
C ASP A 114 4.00 48.93 14.31
N PRO A 115 4.51 49.63 13.27
CA PRO A 115 5.75 49.31 12.58
C PRO A 115 6.90 50.17 13.18
N PRO A 116 8.11 50.19 12.61
CA PRO A 116 8.94 49.13 12.02
C PRO A 116 10.17 48.88 12.94
N THR A 117 11.14 48.04 12.55
CA THR A 117 12.61 48.31 12.67
C THR A 117 13.45 47.04 12.41
N THR A 118 14.07 47.03 11.21
CA THR A 118 15.42 46.58 10.83
C THR A 118 15.97 45.18 11.15
N SER A 119 16.47 44.56 10.06
CA SER A 119 17.81 43.97 9.87
C SER A 119 18.42 43.08 10.96
N THR A 120 18.69 41.81 10.61
CA THR A 120 20.06 41.25 10.49
C THR A 120 20.02 39.72 10.42
N THR A 121 20.30 39.19 9.22
CA THR A 121 21.02 37.92 8.99
C THR A 121 22.49 38.21 9.36
N PRO A 122 23.23 37.37 10.13
CA PRO A 122 23.45 35.95 9.81
C PRO A 122 23.66 34.99 11.01
N GLU A 123 23.43 33.69 10.81
CA GLU A 123 24.40 32.69 11.29
C GLU A 123 24.24 31.35 10.56
N PRO A 124 25.26 30.87 9.82
CA PRO A 124 25.28 29.53 9.28
C PRO A 124 25.80 28.58 10.36
N SER A 125 24.93 27.72 10.88
CA SER A 125 25.33 26.55 11.65
C SER A 125 25.24 25.31 10.77
N GLU A 126 26.31 24.99 10.04
CA GLU A 126 26.53 23.60 9.62
C GLU A 126 27.97 23.16 9.86
N THR A 127 28.05 22.32 10.88
CA THR A 127 29.15 21.48 11.31
C THR A 127 29.64 20.60 10.15
N SER A 128 30.85 20.91 9.65
CA SER A 128 31.55 20.07 8.68
C SER A 128 32.13 18.84 9.38
N ALA A 129 31.40 17.73 9.36
CA ALA A 129 31.93 16.41 9.68
C ALA A 129 32.32 15.71 8.36
N GLY A 130 33.60 15.35 8.26
CA GLY A 130 34.25 14.91 7.03
C GLY A 130 33.70 13.62 6.42
N ALA A 131 33.67 13.58 5.09
CA ALA A 131 33.48 12.37 4.30
C ALA A 131 34.83 11.64 4.11
N PRO A 132 34.89 10.30 4.22
CA PRO A 132 36.06 9.55 3.76
C PRO A 132 36.07 9.49 2.23
N VAL A 133 37.23 9.83 1.66
CA VAL A 133 37.55 9.62 0.24
C VAL A 133 37.69 8.12 -0.06
N TYR A 134 36.81 7.59 -0.91
CA TYR A 134 36.93 6.24 -1.45
C TYR A 134 37.73 6.27 -2.76
N SER A 135 38.95 5.73 -2.71
CA SER A 135 39.82 5.57 -3.88
C SER A 135 39.72 4.12 -4.37
N GLY A 136 39.10 3.91 -5.53
CA GLY A 136 39.04 2.60 -6.20
C GLY A 136 40.33 2.27 -6.97
N PRO A 137 40.63 0.98 -7.22
CA PRO A 137 41.87 0.58 -7.88
C PRO A 137 41.82 0.74 -9.43
N ALA A 138 43.04 0.88 -9.99
CA ALA A 138 43.37 1.09 -11.39
C ALA A 138 43.25 -0.17 -12.27
#